data_AF-A0A086MQH9-F1
#
_entry.id   AF-A0A086MQH9-F1
#
_cell.length_a   1.000
_cell.length_b   1.000
_cell.length_c   1.000
_cell.angle_alpha   90.00
_cell.angle_beta   90.00
_cell.angle_gamma   90.00
#
_symmetry.space_group_name_H-M   'P 1'
#
loop_
_entity.id
_entity.type
_entity.pdbx_description
1 polymer ?
#
loop_
_entity_poly.entity_id
_entity_poly.type
_entity_poly.pdbx_seq_one_letter_code
_entity_poly.pdbx_strand_id
1 'polypeptide(L)'
;MGPYASPTQPRRTPAVDTLRALVPETADVIRVRAATPTAATNWAWTQAEVLGAYQWPPHPGEPLHPLDRTADDSTHASLTVCEFLATHQYAGNVRLVRAGDATYTFSIILSRPRWEDWDET
;
A
#
# COMPACT_ATOMS: atom_id res chain seq x y z
N MET A 1 17.86 5.86 -26.56
CA MET A 1 17.95 5.16 -25.26
C MET A 1 17.20 6.02 -24.26
N GLY A 2 16.03 5.56 -23.80
CA GLY A 2 15.18 6.33 -22.88
C GLY A 2 15.78 6.32 -21.47
N PRO A 3 15.64 7.40 -20.68
CA PRO A 3 16.08 7.41 -19.30
C PRO A 3 15.22 6.40 -18.54
N TYR A 4 15.80 5.26 -18.15
CA TYR A 4 15.20 4.41 -17.14
C TYR A 4 15.16 5.25 -15.87
N ALA A 5 13.97 5.78 -15.57
CA ALA A 5 13.72 6.38 -14.28
C ALA A 5 14.02 5.29 -13.25
N SER A 6 15.16 5.39 -12.56
CA SER A 6 15.44 4.58 -11.39
C SER A 6 14.16 4.61 -10.56
N PRO A 7 13.52 3.45 -10.29
CA PRO A 7 12.29 3.48 -9.54
C PRO A 7 12.68 4.17 -8.24
N THR A 8 12.04 5.30 -7.95
CA THR A 8 12.36 6.09 -6.76
C THR A 8 11.92 5.26 -5.57
N GLN A 9 12.86 4.90 -4.68
CA GLN A 9 12.55 4.18 -3.44
C GLN A 9 11.29 4.81 -2.83
N PRO A 10 10.32 4.04 -2.29
CA PRO A 10 9.32 4.66 -1.42
C PRO A 10 10.12 5.41 -0.36
N ARG A 11 10.17 6.74 -0.47
CA ARG A 11 10.88 7.56 0.50
C ARG A 11 10.27 7.16 1.84
N ARG A 12 11.10 6.86 2.84
CA ARG A 12 10.60 6.73 4.22
C ARG A 12 10.00 8.09 4.58
N THR A 13 8.72 8.22 4.31
CA THR A 13 7.92 9.37 4.65
C THR A 13 7.19 9.04 5.94
N PRO A 14 6.95 10.04 6.80
CA PRO A 14 6.13 9.85 7.99
C PRO A 14 4.82 9.12 7.69
N ALA A 15 4.21 9.38 6.52
CA ALA A 15 2.98 8.73 6.07
C ALA A 15 3.12 7.22 5.87
N VAL A 16 4.24 6.72 5.35
CA VAL A 16 4.50 5.27 5.19
C VAL A 16 4.84 4.64 6.55
N ASP A 17 5.54 5.36 7.43
CA ASP A 17 5.81 4.88 8.80
C ASP A 17 4.51 4.73 9.61
N THR A 18 3.54 5.62 9.45
CA THR A 18 2.22 5.47 10.10
C THR A 18 1.49 4.21 9.61
N LEU A 19 1.57 3.88 8.32
CA LEU A 19 0.99 2.63 7.81
C LEU A 19 1.71 1.38 8.35
N ARG A 20 3.03 1.44 8.59
CA ARG A 20 3.79 0.33 9.19
C ARG A 20 3.32 0.02 10.60
N ALA A 21 2.87 1.03 11.36
CA ALA A 21 2.31 0.81 12.69
C ALA A 21 0.99 0.00 12.65
N LEU A 22 0.30 -0.04 11.51
CA LEU A 22 -0.92 -0.83 11.30
C LEU A 22 -0.65 -2.25 10.82
N VAL A 23 0.59 -2.72 10.69
CA VAL A 23 0.89 -4.07 10.18
C VAL A 23 2.08 -4.67 10.94
N PRO A 24 2.36 -5.98 10.82
CA PRO A 24 3.57 -6.54 11.42
C PRO A 24 4.81 -5.82 10.87
N GLU A 25 5.84 -5.63 11.70
CA GLU A 25 7.06 -4.91 11.32
C GLU A 25 7.78 -5.52 10.11
N THR A 26 7.54 -6.81 9.87
CA THR A 26 8.11 -7.57 8.78
C THR A 26 7.33 -7.45 7.47
N ALA A 27 6.25 -6.66 7.42
CA ALA A 27 5.43 -6.45 6.24
C ALA A 27 6.11 -5.51 5.23
N ASP A 28 6.21 -5.95 3.98
CA ASP A 28 6.76 -5.17 2.88
C ASP A 28 5.68 -4.52 2.02
N VAL A 29 4.49 -5.13 1.98
CA VAL A 29 3.35 -4.68 1.18
C VAL A 29 2.08 -4.86 1.98
N ILE A 30 1.16 -3.90 1.88
CA ILE A 30 -0.18 -4.02 2.44
C ILE A 30 -1.23 -3.91 1.34
N ARG A 31 -2.30 -4.68 1.47
CA ARG A 31 -3.50 -4.48 0.64
C ARG A 31 -4.56 -3.82 1.47
N VAL A 32 -5.12 -2.76 0.93
CA VAL A 32 -6.18 -2.00 1.58
C VAL A 32 -7.38 -1.89 0.67
N ARG A 33 -8.56 -1.92 1.25
CA ARG A 33 -9.82 -1.59 0.57
C ARG A 33 -10.29 -0.25 1.10
N ALA A 34 -10.64 0.67 0.22
CA ALA A 34 -11.20 1.95 0.60
C ALA A 34 -12.49 2.20 -0.17
N ALA A 35 -13.52 2.74 0.50
CA ALA A 35 -14.77 3.11 -0.13
C ALA A 35 -14.55 4.23 -1.17
N THR A 36 -15.28 4.19 -2.28
CA THR A 36 -15.11 5.19 -3.36
C THR A 36 -15.33 6.60 -2.82
N PRO A 37 -14.52 7.58 -3.26
CA PRO A 37 -14.78 8.98 -2.94
C PRO A 37 -16.09 9.38 -3.63
N THR A 38 -17.15 9.63 -2.87
CA THR A 38 -18.41 10.07 -3.44
C THR A 38 -18.39 11.58 -3.69
N ALA A 39 -18.65 12.00 -4.94
CA ALA A 39 -18.73 13.40 -5.32
C ALA A 39 -19.75 14.21 -4.49
N ALA A 40 -20.72 13.54 -3.86
CA ALA A 40 -21.77 14.15 -3.05
C ALA A 40 -21.31 14.64 -1.67
N THR A 41 -20.25 14.07 -1.08
CA THR A 41 -19.84 14.39 0.30
C THR A 41 -18.62 15.29 0.37
N ASN A 42 -17.93 15.57 -0.75
CA ASN A 42 -16.66 16.31 -0.79
C ASN A 42 -15.59 15.73 0.16
N TRP A 43 -15.82 14.53 0.71
CA TRP A 43 -14.95 13.88 1.66
C TRP A 43 -13.98 12.96 0.92
N ALA A 44 -12.71 13.18 1.22
CA ALA A 44 -11.67 12.18 1.06
C ALA A 44 -12.14 10.84 1.67
N TRP A 45 -11.74 9.73 1.07
CA TRP A 45 -11.87 8.35 1.57
C TRP A 45 -12.49 8.25 2.97
N THR A 46 -13.74 7.79 3.09
CA THR A 46 -14.47 7.85 4.38
C THR A 46 -14.38 6.57 5.19
N GLN A 47 -14.05 5.47 4.52
CA GLN A 47 -13.90 4.15 5.13
C GLN A 47 -12.79 3.40 4.41
N ALA A 48 -11.93 2.75 5.19
CA ALA A 48 -10.90 1.87 4.68
C ALA A 48 -10.67 0.69 5.63
N GLU A 49 -10.12 -0.38 5.07
CA GLU A 49 -9.84 -1.63 5.75
C GLU A 49 -8.51 -2.18 5.24
N VAL A 50 -7.68 -2.66 6.15
CA VAL A 50 -6.47 -3.41 5.79
C VAL A 50 -6.88 -4.86 5.54
N LEU A 51 -6.85 -5.28 4.28
CA LEU A 51 -7.21 -6.65 3.87
C LEU A 51 -6.15 -7.67 4.25
N GLY A 52 -4.88 -7.24 4.33
CA GLY A 52 -3.78 -8.12 4.68
C GLY A 52 -2.41 -7.47 4.49
N ALA A 53 -1.43 -8.07 5.14
CA ALA A 53 -0.02 -7.72 5.05
C ALA A 53 0.76 -8.85 4.37
N TYR A 54 1.79 -8.47 3.61
CA TYR A 54 2.55 -9.41 2.81
C TYR A 54 4.04 -9.10 2.84
N GLN A 55 4.84 -10.13 2.61
CA GLN A 55 6.27 -10.05 2.36
C GLN A 55 6.60 -10.26 0.89
N TRP A 56 7.68 -9.63 0.45
CA TRP A 56 8.26 -9.97 -0.82
C TRP A 56 8.81 -11.40 -0.79
N PRO A 57 8.58 -12.19 -1.85
CA PRO A 57 9.21 -13.49 -1.98
C PRO A 57 10.74 -13.33 -2.15
N PRO A 58 11.50 -14.40 -1.85
CA PRO A 58 12.95 -14.39 -2.00
C PRO A 58 13.40 -14.24 -3.45
N HIS A 59 12.60 -14.65 -4.44
CA HIS A 59 12.92 -14.55 -5.86
C HIS A 59 11.86 -13.79 -6.66
N PRO A 60 12.24 -13.13 -7.77
CA PRO A 60 11.30 -12.44 -8.64
C PRO A 60 10.36 -13.43 -9.34
N GLY A 61 9.10 -13.00 -9.55
CA GLY A 61 8.07 -13.79 -10.24
C GLY A 61 7.24 -14.70 -9.33
N GLU A 62 7.63 -14.85 -8.07
CA GLU A 62 6.84 -15.56 -7.06
C GLU A 62 5.70 -14.70 -6.48
N PRO A 63 4.62 -15.32 -5.96
CA PRO A 63 3.56 -14.58 -5.29
C PRO A 63 4.03 -13.99 -3.96
N LEU A 64 3.41 -12.87 -3.56
CA LEU A 64 3.60 -12.29 -2.24
C LEU A 64 3.25 -13.28 -1.12
N HIS A 65 4.12 -13.39 -0.12
CA HIS A 65 3.90 -14.26 1.03
C HIS A 65 2.97 -13.57 2.03
N PRO A 66 1.78 -14.12 2.33
CA PRO A 66 0.89 -13.52 3.32
C PRO A 66 1.50 -13.64 4.72
N LEU A 67 1.39 -12.56 5.49
CA LEU A 67 1.68 -12.58 6.92
C LEU A 67 0.41 -12.90 7.71
N ASP A 68 0.57 -13.55 8.86
CA ASP A 68 -0.50 -13.82 9.82
C ASP A 68 -1.01 -12.49 10.41
N ARG A 69 -1.90 -11.83 9.68
CA ARG A 69 -2.73 -10.73 10.15
C ARG A 69 -4.11 -10.88 9.53
N THR A 70 -5.11 -11.05 10.38
CA THR A 70 -6.51 -10.95 9.99
C THR A 70 -6.82 -9.50 9.63
N ALA A 71 -7.76 -9.31 8.69
CA ALA A 71 -8.18 -7.98 8.27
C ALA A 71 -8.45 -7.07 9.47
N ASP A 72 -7.97 -5.83 9.40
CA ASP A 72 -8.15 -4.82 10.45
C ASP A 72 -8.98 -3.68 9.90
N ASP A 73 -10.24 -3.64 10.34
CA ASP A 73 -11.25 -2.65 10.00
C ASP A 73 -11.49 -1.68 11.18
N SER A 74 -10.61 -1.67 12.18
CA SER A 74 -10.71 -0.76 13.31
C SER A 74 -10.77 0.70 12.83
N THR A 75 -11.53 1.54 13.54
CA THR A 75 -11.67 2.97 13.19
C THR A 75 -10.32 3.66 13.05
N HIS A 76 -9.33 3.27 13.87
CA HIS A 76 -7.98 3.80 13.79
C HIS A 76 -7.28 3.42 12.48
N ALA A 77 -7.34 2.15 12.06
CA ALA A 77 -6.79 1.69 10.79
C ALA A 77 -7.50 2.37 9.60
N SER A 78 -8.83 2.46 9.65
CA SER A 78 -9.62 3.15 8.62
C SER A 78 -9.19 4.60 8.45
N LEU A 79 -9.13 5.39 9.55
CA LEU A 79 -8.73 6.80 9.50
C LEU A 79 -7.32 6.97 8.91
N THR A 80 -6.38 6.17 9.40
CA THR A 80 -4.97 6.24 8.97
C THR A 80 -4.81 5.95 7.47
N VAL A 81 -5.48 4.91 6.96
CA VAL A 81 -5.44 4.56 5.53
C VAL A 81 -6.13 5.63 4.69
N CYS A 82 -7.26 6.15 5.16
CA CYS A 82 -8.00 7.22 4.48
C CYS A 82 -7.17 8.51 4.35
N GLU A 83 -6.53 8.94 5.44
CA GLU A 83 -5.62 10.10 5.44
C GLU A 83 -4.45 9.90 4.48
N PHE A 84 -3.85 8.69 4.49
CA PHE A 84 -2.78 8.36 3.56
C PHE A 84 -3.23 8.46 2.10
N LEU A 85 -4.36 7.84 1.74
CA LEU A 85 -4.86 7.84 0.37
C LEU A 85 -5.33 9.23 -0.10
N ALA A 86 -5.81 10.08 0.82
CA ALA A 86 -6.21 11.45 0.49
C ALA A 86 -5.06 12.25 -0.11
N THR A 87 -3.85 12.07 0.41
CA THR A 87 -2.65 12.82 -0.01
C THR A 87 -1.77 12.04 -0.99
N HIS A 88 -1.77 10.70 -0.91
CA HIS A 88 -0.78 9.85 -1.57
C HIS A 88 -1.36 8.80 -2.52
N GLN A 89 -2.66 8.87 -2.90
CA GLN A 89 -3.25 7.91 -3.85
C GLN A 89 -2.49 7.76 -5.19
N TYR A 90 -1.79 8.81 -5.63
CA TYR A 90 -1.00 8.80 -6.88
C TYR A 90 0.51 8.64 -6.65
N ALA A 91 0.93 8.31 -5.42
CA ALA A 91 2.34 8.07 -5.13
C ALA A 91 2.81 6.78 -5.82
N GLY A 92 4.07 6.74 -6.27
CA GLY A 92 4.61 5.61 -7.04
C GLY A 92 4.65 4.28 -6.27
N ASN A 93 4.50 4.31 -4.95
CA ASN A 93 4.40 3.14 -4.08
C ASN A 93 2.94 2.68 -3.83
N VAL A 94 1.96 3.37 -4.40
CA VAL A 94 0.54 3.02 -4.33
C VAL A 94 0.10 2.52 -5.70
N ARG A 95 -0.46 1.31 -5.74
CA ARG A 95 -0.98 0.72 -6.97
C ARG A 95 -2.44 0.35 -6.79
N LEU A 96 -3.29 0.82 -7.69
CA LEU A 96 -4.67 0.37 -7.76
C LEU A 96 -4.71 -1.07 -8.30
N VAL A 97 -5.25 -2.00 -7.51
CA VAL A 97 -5.37 -3.43 -7.86
C VAL A 97 -6.73 -3.73 -8.46
N ARG A 98 -7.78 -3.15 -7.89
CA ARG A 98 -9.16 -3.36 -8.34
C ARG A 98 -9.97 -2.09 -8.13
N ALA A 99 -10.64 -1.65 -9.18
CA ALA A 99 -11.72 -0.67 -9.08
C ALA A 99 -13.06 -1.41 -9.04
N GLY A 100 -13.95 -0.98 -8.16
CA GLY A 100 -15.36 -1.36 -8.16
C GLY A 100 -16.23 -0.11 -7.99
N ASP A 101 -17.54 -0.25 -8.18
CA ASP A 101 -18.49 0.87 -8.14
C ASP A 101 -18.52 1.61 -6.78
N ALA A 102 -18.33 0.88 -5.68
CA ALA A 102 -18.40 1.41 -4.32
C ALA A 102 -17.09 1.28 -3.51
N THR A 103 -16.09 0.55 -4.03
CA THR A 103 -14.83 0.30 -3.31
C THR A 103 -13.65 0.16 -4.27
N TYR A 104 -12.50 0.67 -3.88
CA TYR A 104 -11.21 0.45 -4.54
C TYR A 104 -10.30 -0.40 -3.65
N THR A 105 -9.53 -1.30 -4.26
CA THR A 105 -8.46 -2.04 -3.59
C THR A 105 -7.12 -1.51 -4.06
N PHE A 106 -6.28 -1.08 -3.12
CA PHE A 106 -4.93 -0.63 -3.35
C PHE A 106 -3.92 -1.62 -2.77
N SER A 107 -2.78 -1.73 -3.45
CA SER A 107 -1.57 -2.35 -2.95
C SER A 107 -0.59 -1.23 -2.65
N ILE A 108 -0.18 -1.11 -1.39
CA ILE A 108 0.74 -0.07 -0.94
C ILE A 108 2.06 -0.75 -0.57
N ILE A 109 3.13 -0.36 -1.23
CA ILE A 109 4.49 -0.85 -1.02
C ILE A 109 5.10 -0.04 0.14
N LEU A 110 5.45 -0.76 1.22
CA LEU A 110 6.11 -0.21 2.41
C LEU A 110 7.63 -0.33 2.31
N SER A 111 8.12 -1.41 1.72
CA SER A 111 9.54 -1.72 1.48
C SER A 111 9.71 -2.32 0.09
N ARG A 112 10.89 -2.20 -0.53
CA ARG A 112 11.19 -2.91 -1.78
C ARG A 112 11.58 -4.37 -1.56
N PRO A 113 11.41 -5.23 -2.57
CA PRO A 113 12.00 -6.55 -2.57
C PRO A 113 13.52 -6.46 -2.50
N ARG A 114 14.13 -7.39 -1.75
CA ARG A 114 15.58 -7.44 -1.52
C ARG A 114 16.40 -7.77 -2.78
N TRP A 115 15.76 -8.31 -3.81
CA TRP A 115 16.41 -8.65 -5.08
C TRP A 115 16.41 -7.49 -6.08
N GLU A 116 15.67 -6.40 -5.85
CA GLU A 116 15.84 -5.16 -6.65
C GLU A 116 17.21 -4.50 -6.40
N ASP A 117 17.85 -4.78 -5.25
CA ASP A 117 19.23 -4.37 -4.97
C ASP A 117 20.28 -5.28 -5.66
N TRP A 118 19.86 -6.42 -6.23
CA TRP A 118 20.77 -7.41 -6.84
C TRP A 118 21.10 -7.13 -8.31
N ASP A 119 20.40 -6.20 -8.95
CA ASP A 119 20.61 -5.82 -10.36
C ASP A 119 21.84 -4.89 -10.57
N GLU A 120 22.62 -4.62 -9.51
CA GLU A 120 23.90 -3.89 -9.56
C GLU A 120 25.10 -4.79 -9.22
N THR A 121 25.40 -5.81 -10.03
CA THR A 121 26.77 -6.37 -10.16
C THR A 121 27.08 -6.82 -11.57
#